data_AF-A0A7R9F053-F1
#
_entry.id   AF-A0A7R9F053-F1
#
_cell.length_a   1.000
_cell.length_b   1.000
_cell.length_c   1.000
_cell.angle_alpha   90.00
_cell.angle_beta   90.00
_cell.angle_gamma   90.00
#
_symmetry.space_group_name_H-M   'P 1'
#
loop_
_entity.id
_entity.type
_entity.pdbx_description
1 polymer ?
#
loop_
_entity_poly.entity_id
_entity_poly.type
_entity_poly.pdbx_seq_one_letter_code
_entity_poly.pdbx_strand_id
1 'polypeptide(L)'
;MHDDSKNSRPLGVVGERLPRYYNVNVTMVCLLAKPLLELASEIFLCFGYLGLTFQVSILIDLLGLVSFHVYCIYVYAARLYSLQLSGLLALFRLFLGKKHNPLRGRVDSCEYSPDQLFVGTLAFMILLFLLPTTFMYYIVFTTLRVMVVGLGGLLTRLRYLLETLPLYVTSLWLLKSTAVASTVFLKVELIQRPGPLVMTVQTVSGSWWDTVKRCVPDPVLPTPEVEWAKLLTSLAQGKLIYPV
;
A
#
# COMPACT_ATOMS: atom_id res chain seq x y z
N MET A 1 -69.26 -7.37 1.83
CA MET A 1 -68.72 -7.88 0.55
C MET A 1 -68.30 -6.66 -0.25
N HIS A 2 -67.11 -6.13 0.06
CA HIS A 2 -66.57 -4.92 -0.56
C HIS A 2 -65.16 -5.24 -1.05
N ASP A 3 -64.92 -4.86 -2.31
CA ASP A 3 -63.76 -5.17 -3.15
C ASP A 3 -62.44 -4.62 -2.59
N ASP A 4 -61.57 -5.50 -2.10
CA ASP A 4 -60.15 -5.22 -1.80
C ASP A 4 -59.23 -5.82 -2.87
N SER A 5 -59.46 -5.51 -4.15
CA SER A 5 -58.69 -6.10 -5.26
C SER A 5 -58.13 -5.09 -6.28
N LYS A 6 -57.73 -3.88 -5.85
CA LYS A 6 -57.01 -2.94 -6.75
C LYS A 6 -55.92 -2.12 -6.06
N ASN A 7 -54.84 -2.76 -5.58
CA ASN A 7 -53.55 -2.07 -5.42
C ASN A 7 -52.33 -3.01 -5.51
N SER A 8 -52.38 -4.02 -6.37
CA SER A 8 -51.20 -4.85 -6.65
C SER A 8 -50.38 -4.17 -7.75
N ARG A 9 -49.60 -3.14 -7.40
CA ARG A 9 -48.59 -2.60 -8.33
C ARG A 9 -47.63 -3.74 -8.70
N PRO A 10 -47.31 -3.94 -9.99
CA PRO A 10 -46.56 -5.11 -10.41
C PRO A 10 -45.12 -5.05 -9.88
N LEU A 11 -44.83 -5.87 -8.86
CA LEU A 11 -43.49 -6.10 -8.28
C LEU A 11 -42.46 -6.52 -9.36
N GLY A 12 -42.91 -7.06 -10.50
CA GLY A 12 -42.06 -7.40 -11.64
C GLY A 12 -41.36 -6.19 -12.30
N VAL A 13 -41.97 -5.00 -12.29
CA VAL A 13 -41.40 -3.82 -12.98
C VAL A 13 -40.31 -3.13 -12.14
N VAL A 14 -40.22 -3.44 -10.84
CA VAL A 14 -39.14 -2.96 -9.96
C VAL A 14 -37.96 -3.94 -9.99
N GLY A 15 -38.25 -5.25 -10.01
CA GLY A 15 -37.24 -6.31 -10.11
C GLY A 15 -36.42 -6.26 -11.41
N GLU A 16 -37.03 -5.92 -12.54
CA GLU A 16 -36.29 -5.74 -13.82
C GLU A 16 -35.55 -4.41 -13.94
N ARG A 17 -35.89 -3.41 -13.12
CA ARG A 17 -35.26 -2.09 -13.13
C ARG A 17 -33.92 -2.09 -12.42
N LEU A 18 -33.80 -2.76 -11.28
CA LEU A 18 -32.56 -2.89 -10.50
C LEU A 18 -31.34 -3.40 -11.31
N PRO A 19 -31.41 -4.52 -12.05
CA PRO A 19 -30.29 -5.00 -12.86
C PRO A 19 -30.01 -4.08 -14.06
N ARG A 20 -31.02 -3.36 -14.56
CA ARG A 20 -30.86 -2.39 -15.65
C ARG A 20 -30.14 -1.12 -15.18
N TYR A 21 -30.48 -0.60 -14.00
CA TYR A 21 -29.75 0.52 -13.38
C TYR A 21 -28.33 0.14 -13.00
N TYR A 22 -28.11 -1.06 -12.45
CA TYR A 22 -26.76 -1.54 -12.15
C TYR A 22 -25.90 -1.64 -13.41
N ASN A 23 -26.43 -2.27 -14.48
CA ASN A 23 -25.71 -2.34 -15.76
C ASN A 23 -25.47 -0.97 -16.37
N VAL A 24 -26.43 -0.03 -16.31
CA VAL A 24 -26.24 1.31 -16.87
C VAL A 24 -25.19 2.10 -16.09
N ASN A 25 -25.18 2.04 -14.76
CA ASN A 25 -24.17 2.71 -13.95
C ASN A 25 -22.78 2.11 -14.16
N VAL A 26 -22.67 0.77 -14.20
CA VAL A 26 -21.40 0.10 -14.50
C VAL A 26 -20.93 0.43 -15.91
N THR A 27 -21.83 0.45 -16.89
CA THR A 27 -21.50 0.80 -18.28
C THR A 27 -21.07 2.26 -18.38
N MET A 28 -21.72 3.19 -17.66
CA MET A 28 -21.34 4.60 -17.61
C MET A 28 -19.96 4.81 -16.97
N VAL A 29 -19.69 4.15 -15.85
CA VAL A 29 -18.36 4.20 -15.21
C VAL A 29 -17.30 3.62 -16.14
N CYS A 30 -17.58 2.49 -16.79
CA CYS A 30 -16.67 1.94 -17.80
C CYS A 30 -16.50 2.87 -19.01
N LEU A 31 -17.55 3.54 -19.48
CA LEU A 31 -17.49 4.46 -20.62
C LEU A 31 -16.63 5.69 -20.30
N LEU A 32 -16.72 6.20 -19.06
CA LEU A 32 -15.92 7.32 -18.59
C LEU A 32 -14.48 6.92 -18.28
N ALA A 33 -14.26 5.71 -17.75
CA ALA A 33 -12.93 5.21 -17.41
C ALA A 33 -12.11 4.77 -18.63
N LYS A 34 -12.75 4.28 -19.70
CA LYS A 34 -12.08 3.86 -20.95
C LYS A 34 -11.15 4.92 -21.55
N PRO A 35 -11.58 6.16 -21.85
CA PRO A 35 -10.72 7.17 -22.45
C PRO A 35 -9.58 7.60 -21.50
N LEU A 36 -9.82 7.59 -20.19
CA LEU A 36 -8.79 7.89 -19.19
C LEU A 36 -7.72 6.80 -19.15
N LEU A 37 -8.13 5.53 -19.24
CA LEU A 37 -7.22 4.39 -19.25
C LEU A 37 -6.41 4.34 -20.55
N GLU A 38 -7.05 4.58 -21.69
CA GLU A 38 -6.37 4.65 -22.99
C GLU A 38 -5.33 5.78 -22.98
N LEU A 39 -5.71 6.99 -22.55
CA LEU A 39 -4.77 8.11 -22.44
C LEU A 39 -3.60 7.79 -21.50
N ALA A 40 -3.86 7.16 -20.34
CA ALA A 40 -2.81 6.76 -19.40
C ALA A 40 -1.87 5.71 -20.02
N SER A 41 -2.40 4.76 -20.79
CA SER A 41 -1.61 3.72 -21.45
C SER A 41 -0.72 4.29 -22.55
N GLU A 42 -1.21 5.23 -23.35
CA GLU A 42 -0.45 5.92 -24.39
C GLU A 42 0.68 6.76 -23.78
N ILE A 43 0.41 7.50 -22.71
CA ILE A 43 1.42 8.26 -21.96
C ILE A 43 2.48 7.30 -21.40
N PHE A 44 2.07 6.17 -20.84
CA PHE A 44 2.97 5.16 -20.28
C PHE A 44 3.86 4.52 -21.36
N LEU A 45 3.31 4.24 -22.54
CA LEU A 45 4.07 3.74 -23.70
C LEU A 45 5.05 4.79 -24.23
N CYS A 46 4.64 6.07 -24.31
CA CYS A 46 5.49 7.18 -24.70
C CYS A 46 6.70 7.32 -23.76
N PHE A 47 6.48 7.24 -22.45
CA PHE A 47 7.57 7.25 -21.47
C PHE A 47 8.45 6.00 -21.51
N GLY A 48 7.94 4.87 -22.00
CA GLY A 48 8.71 3.65 -22.23
C GLY A 48 9.89 3.86 -23.20
N TYR A 49 9.79 4.80 -24.15
CA TYR A 49 10.89 5.14 -25.06
C TYR A 49 12.08 5.80 -24.34
N LEU A 50 11.89 6.40 -23.16
CA LEU A 50 12.95 7.02 -22.37
C LEU A 50 13.71 6.01 -21.47
N GLY A 51 13.22 4.76 -21.38
CA GLY A 51 13.87 3.67 -20.66
C GLY A 51 13.09 3.16 -19.44
N LEU A 52 13.26 1.87 -19.12
CA LEU A 52 12.53 1.18 -18.05
C LEU A 52 12.75 1.79 -16.65
N THR A 53 13.95 2.27 -16.35
CA THR A 53 14.27 2.88 -15.04
C THR A 53 13.55 4.21 -14.82
N PHE A 54 13.37 4.98 -15.91
CA PHE A 54 12.61 6.24 -15.88
C PHE A 54 11.12 5.96 -15.65
N GLN A 55 10.57 4.98 -16.35
CA GLN A 55 9.19 4.55 -16.20
C GLN A 55 8.87 4.04 -14.78
N VAL A 56 9.76 3.24 -14.20
CA VAL A 56 9.63 2.78 -12.81
C VAL A 56 9.73 3.94 -11.82
N SER A 57 10.57 4.95 -12.08
CA SER A 57 10.72 6.11 -11.20
C SER A 57 9.45 6.97 -11.17
N ILE A 58 8.86 7.28 -12.34
CA ILE A 58 7.56 7.99 -12.41
C ILE A 58 6.46 7.20 -11.67
N LEU A 59 6.45 5.88 -11.82
CA LEU A 59 5.45 5.04 -11.16
C LEU A 59 5.60 5.07 -9.63
N ILE A 60 6.83 5.09 -9.11
CA ILE A 60 7.10 5.26 -7.67
C ILE A 60 6.60 6.63 -7.19
N ASP A 61 6.85 7.71 -7.93
CA ASP A 61 6.41 9.06 -7.56
C ASP A 61 4.87 9.18 -7.54
N LEU A 62 4.20 8.64 -8.57
CA LEU A 62 2.74 8.59 -8.63
C LEU A 62 2.16 7.79 -7.47
N LEU A 63 2.80 6.66 -7.13
CA LEU A 63 2.38 5.83 -6.02
C LEU A 63 2.59 6.53 -4.67
N GLY A 64 3.61 7.37 -4.54
CA GLY A 64 3.82 8.26 -3.40
C GLY A 64 2.67 9.26 -3.23
N LEU A 65 2.22 9.90 -4.32
CA LEU A 65 1.08 10.81 -4.30
C LEU A 65 -0.22 10.10 -3.88
N VAL A 66 -0.48 8.92 -4.45
CA VAL A 66 -1.65 8.11 -4.08
C VAL A 66 -1.58 7.67 -2.61
N SER A 67 -0.39 7.27 -2.15
CA SER A 67 -0.15 6.89 -0.75
C SER A 67 -0.49 8.03 0.21
N PHE A 68 -0.11 9.27 -0.13
CA PHE A 68 -0.45 10.45 0.67
C PHE A 68 -1.97 10.68 0.75
N HIS A 69 -2.68 10.59 -0.37
CA HIS A 69 -4.13 10.75 -0.39
C HIS A 69 -4.83 9.68 0.48
N VAL A 70 -4.44 8.42 0.33
CA VAL A 70 -4.95 7.30 1.13
C VAL A 70 -4.61 7.48 2.61
N TYR A 71 -3.42 8.01 2.93
CA TYR A 71 -3.03 8.32 4.30
C TYR A 71 -3.94 9.36 4.96
N CYS A 72 -4.28 10.45 4.26
CA CYS A 72 -5.20 11.46 4.75
C CYS A 72 -6.58 10.87 5.09
N ILE A 73 -7.13 10.04 4.19
CA ILE A 73 -8.42 9.38 4.42
C ILE A 73 -8.34 8.39 5.58
N TYR A 74 -7.27 7.59 5.65
CA TYR A 74 -7.03 6.65 6.75
C TYR A 74 -7.01 7.36 8.11
N VAL A 75 -6.30 8.49 8.21
CA VAL A 75 -6.23 9.30 9.43
C VAL A 75 -7.63 9.76 9.84
N TYR A 76 -8.44 10.22 8.90
CA TYR A 76 -9.81 10.63 9.16
C TYR A 76 -10.68 9.47 9.66
N ALA A 77 -10.61 8.31 8.99
CA ALA A 77 -11.37 7.11 9.37
C ALA A 77 -10.98 6.62 10.77
N ALA A 78 -9.68 6.59 11.09
CA ALA A 78 -9.19 6.19 12.41
C ALA A 78 -9.70 7.12 13.53
N ARG A 79 -9.67 8.43 13.29
CA ARG A 79 -10.20 9.42 14.24
C ARG A 79 -11.70 9.25 14.44
N LEU A 80 -12.45 9.09 13.36
CA LEU A 80 -13.90 8.89 13.42
C LEU A 80 -14.25 7.61 14.20
N TYR A 81 -13.56 6.51 13.95
CA TYR A 81 -13.76 5.25 14.68
C TYR A 81 -13.46 5.40 16.18
N SER A 82 -12.36 6.08 16.54
CA SER A 82 -12.01 6.33 17.95
C SER A 82 -13.04 7.21 18.68
N LEU A 83 -13.62 8.19 17.97
CA LEU A 83 -14.67 9.06 18.48
C LEU A 83 -15.97 8.26 18.71
N GLN A 84 -16.34 7.40 17.77
CA GLN A 84 -17.52 6.54 17.89
C GLN A 84 -17.41 5.59 19.08
N LEU A 85 -16.29 4.89 19.23
CA LEU A 85 -16.04 4.00 20.37
C LEU A 85 -16.09 4.76 21.71
N SER A 86 -15.40 5.90 21.78
CA SER A 86 -15.37 6.72 23.01
C SER A 86 -16.76 7.27 23.34
N GLY A 87 -17.52 7.71 22.34
CA GLY A 87 -18.90 8.14 22.49
C GLY A 87 -19.82 7.02 22.94
N LEU A 88 -19.69 5.82 22.36
CA LEU A 88 -20.48 4.65 22.72
C LEU A 88 -20.19 4.23 24.17
N LEU A 89 -18.93 4.22 24.59
CA LEU A 89 -18.52 3.91 25.97
C LEU A 89 -18.97 4.99 26.97
N ALA A 90 -19.04 6.26 26.56
CA ALA A 90 -19.55 7.34 27.39
C ALA A 90 -21.07 7.21 27.59
N LEU A 91 -21.81 6.94 26.51
CA LEU A 91 -23.27 6.73 26.56
C LEU A 91 -23.64 5.45 27.30
N PHE A 92 -22.87 4.37 27.13
CA PHE A 92 -23.06 3.13 27.90
C PHE A 92 -22.95 3.39 29.41
N ARG A 93 -21.94 4.18 29.83
CA ARG A 93 -21.80 4.62 31.23
C ARG A 93 -22.96 5.50 31.70
N LEU A 94 -23.51 6.33 30.81
CA LEU A 94 -24.69 7.14 31.09
C LEU A 94 -25.93 6.26 31.36
N PHE A 95 -26.18 5.22 30.56
CA PHE A 95 -27.28 4.27 30.83
C PHE A 95 -27.11 3.49 32.13
N LEU A 96 -25.86 3.20 32.52
CA LEU A 96 -25.52 2.59 33.80
C LEU A 96 -25.65 3.56 34.99
N GLY A 97 -26.02 4.83 34.75
CA GLY A 97 -26.12 5.86 35.80
C GLY A 97 -24.78 6.27 36.40
N LYS A 98 -23.66 5.92 35.75
CA LYS A 98 -22.29 6.07 36.28
C LYS A 98 -21.59 7.26 35.64
N LYS A 99 -21.47 8.36 36.38
CA LYS A 99 -20.73 9.56 35.96
C LYS A 99 -19.31 9.53 36.53
N HIS A 100 -18.30 9.53 35.67
CA HIS A 100 -16.92 9.69 36.14
C HIS A 100 -16.67 11.16 36.51
N ASN A 101 -16.29 11.42 37.76
CA ASN A 101 -16.01 12.75 38.26
C ASN A 101 -14.49 12.97 38.34
N PRO A 102 -13.88 13.72 37.39
CA PRO A 102 -12.43 13.92 37.36
C PRO A 102 -11.91 14.71 38.57
N LEU A 103 -12.76 15.49 39.25
CA LEU A 103 -12.38 16.29 40.43
C LEU A 103 -12.15 15.45 41.70
N ARG A 104 -12.78 14.27 41.79
CA ARG A 104 -12.68 13.37 42.96
C ARG A 104 -12.14 11.98 42.63
N GLY A 105 -11.85 11.70 41.36
CA GLY A 105 -11.33 10.42 40.88
C GLY A 105 -12.26 9.22 41.10
N ARG A 106 -13.56 9.46 41.37
CA ARG A 106 -14.56 8.43 41.68
C ARG A 106 -15.68 8.42 40.64
N VAL A 107 -16.39 7.30 40.56
CA VAL A 107 -17.57 7.14 39.69
C VAL A 107 -18.80 7.36 40.57
N ASP A 108 -19.44 8.51 40.39
CA ASP A 108 -20.62 8.91 41.15
C ASP A 108 -21.87 8.39 40.42
N SER A 109 -22.81 7.80 41.18
CA SER A 109 -24.13 7.44 40.68
C SER A 109 -25.00 8.70 40.62
N CYS A 110 -25.44 9.10 39.43
CA CYS A 110 -26.35 10.23 39.24
C CYS A 110 -27.71 9.71 38.77
N GLU A 111 -28.79 10.26 39.33
CA GLU A 111 -30.14 10.04 38.81
C GLU A 111 -30.33 10.94 37.59
N TYR A 112 -30.54 10.34 36.42
CA TYR A 112 -30.84 11.04 35.17
C TYR A 112 -32.35 11.09 34.96
N SER A 113 -32.85 12.22 34.45
CA SER A 113 -34.26 12.33 34.06
C SER A 113 -34.56 11.42 32.87
N PRO A 114 -35.80 10.89 32.76
CA PRO A 114 -36.18 9.98 31.67
C PRO A 114 -35.99 10.59 30.28
N ASP A 115 -36.23 11.89 30.14
CA ASP A 115 -36.05 12.62 28.87
C ASP A 115 -34.57 12.65 28.43
N GLN A 116 -33.64 12.81 29.37
CA GLN A 116 -32.20 12.79 29.08
C GLN A 116 -31.72 11.40 28.67
N LEU A 117 -32.26 10.36 29.31
CA LEU A 117 -31.97 8.97 28.96
C LEU A 117 -32.48 8.62 27.55
N PHE A 118 -33.64 9.15 27.17
CA PHE A 118 -34.20 8.97 25.83
C PHE A 118 -33.30 9.55 24.73
N VAL A 119 -32.83 10.80 24.91
CA VAL A 119 -31.89 11.44 23.97
C VAL A 119 -30.57 10.66 23.90
N GLY A 120 -30.06 10.19 25.04
CA GLY A 120 -28.88 9.32 25.09
C GLY A 120 -29.06 8.03 24.30
N THR A 121 -30.24 7.40 24.41
CA THR A 121 -30.62 6.17 23.69
C THR A 121 -30.66 6.40 22.18
N LEU A 122 -31.26 7.50 21.73
CA LEU A 122 -31.24 7.90 20.32
C LEU A 122 -29.81 8.08 19.79
N ALA A 123 -28.98 8.84 20.51
CA ALA A 123 -27.58 9.04 20.13
C ALA A 123 -26.78 7.73 20.11
N PHE A 124 -27.02 6.84 21.07
CA PHE A 124 -26.38 5.52 21.14
C PHE A 124 -26.77 4.66 19.94
N MET A 125 -28.06 4.61 19.58
CA MET A 125 -28.53 3.87 18.41
C MET A 125 -27.92 4.40 17.11
N ILE A 126 -27.83 5.73 16.95
CA ILE A 126 -27.18 6.34 15.77
C ILE A 126 -25.71 5.95 15.69
N LEU A 127 -24.96 6.07 16.80
CA LEU A 127 -23.55 5.68 16.84
C LEU A 127 -23.36 4.18 16.60
N LEU A 128 -24.23 3.34 17.15
CA LEU A 128 -24.19 1.88 16.99
C LEU A 128 -24.49 1.47 15.55
N PHE A 129 -25.41 2.15 14.86
CA PHE A 129 -25.66 1.93 13.43
C PHE A 129 -24.56 2.49 12.52
N LEU A 130 -23.88 3.55 12.94
CA LEU A 130 -22.77 4.14 12.18
C LEU A 130 -21.45 3.37 12.36
N LEU A 131 -21.28 2.66 13.48
CA LEU A 131 -20.10 1.86 13.78
C LEU A 131 -19.79 0.80 12.71
N PRO A 132 -20.73 -0.07 12.26
CA PRO A 132 -20.44 -1.11 11.27
C PRO A 132 -20.07 -0.55 9.90
N THR A 133 -20.68 0.57 9.48
CA THR A 133 -20.31 1.22 8.21
C THR A 133 -18.90 1.82 8.30
N THR A 134 -18.58 2.48 9.42
CA THR A 134 -17.25 3.06 9.68
C THR A 134 -16.18 1.97 9.76
N PHE A 135 -16.50 0.83 10.38
CA PHE A 135 -15.62 -0.33 10.43
C PHE A 135 -15.32 -0.88 9.04
N MET A 136 -16.33 -1.04 8.18
CA MET A 136 -16.14 -1.50 6.80
C MET A 136 -15.26 -0.53 6.01
N TYR A 137 -15.53 0.78 6.08
CA TYR A 137 -14.67 1.79 5.45
C TYR A 137 -13.23 1.70 5.95
N TYR A 138 -13.03 1.56 7.25
CA TYR A 138 -11.71 1.42 7.84
C TYR A 138 -10.94 0.22 7.28
N ILE A 139 -11.57 -0.95 7.16
CA ILE A 139 -10.96 -2.15 6.57
C ILE A 139 -10.61 -1.92 5.11
N VAL A 140 -11.52 -1.35 4.32
CA VAL A 140 -11.28 -1.09 2.88
C VAL A 140 -10.10 -0.12 2.70
N PHE A 141 -10.06 1.00 3.41
CA PHE A 141 -8.95 1.96 3.27
C PHE A 141 -7.63 1.41 3.81
N THR A 142 -7.66 0.62 4.88
CA THR A 142 -6.46 -0.04 5.42
C THR A 142 -5.91 -1.06 4.44
N THR A 143 -6.76 -1.91 3.84
CA THR A 143 -6.33 -2.88 2.83
C THR A 143 -5.78 -2.20 1.58
N LEU A 144 -6.44 -1.13 1.10
CA LEU A 144 -5.92 -0.29 0.01
C LEU A 144 -4.53 0.27 0.34
N ARG A 145 -4.34 0.78 1.56
CA ARG A 145 -3.03 1.30 2.01
C ARG A 145 -1.94 0.23 1.99
N VAL A 146 -2.23 -0.96 2.53
CA VAL A 146 -1.29 -2.09 2.53
C VAL A 146 -0.93 -2.50 1.11
N MET A 147 -1.91 -2.53 0.20
CA MET A 147 -1.67 -2.83 -1.22
C MET A 147 -0.77 -1.79 -1.89
N VAL A 148 -1.02 -0.49 -1.67
CA VAL A 148 -0.23 0.59 -2.26
C VAL A 148 1.20 0.58 -1.73
N VAL A 149 1.39 0.45 -0.41
CA VAL A 149 2.74 0.35 0.19
C VAL A 149 3.47 -0.90 -0.30
N GLY A 150 2.77 -2.04 -0.39
CA GLY A 150 3.33 -3.28 -0.92
C GLY A 150 3.76 -3.17 -2.38
N LEU A 151 2.93 -2.55 -3.22
CA LEU A 151 3.28 -2.29 -4.62
C LEU A 151 4.48 -1.34 -4.73
N GLY A 152 4.56 -0.31 -3.89
CA GLY A 152 5.69 0.61 -3.84
C GLY A 152 6.99 -0.08 -3.47
N GLY A 153 6.96 -0.90 -2.41
CA GLY A 153 8.09 -1.74 -2.02
C GLY A 153 8.52 -2.70 -3.12
N LEU A 154 7.57 -3.30 -3.84
CA LEU A 154 7.86 -4.17 -5.00
C LEU A 154 8.54 -3.39 -6.12
N LEU A 155 8.03 -2.22 -6.48
CA LEU A 155 8.60 -1.36 -7.52
C LEU A 155 10.02 -0.90 -7.17
N THR A 156 10.25 -0.49 -5.92
CA THR A 156 11.60 -0.12 -5.44
C THR A 156 12.54 -1.31 -5.48
N ARG A 157 12.08 -2.51 -5.09
CA ARG A 157 12.88 -3.74 -5.18
C ARG A 157 13.20 -4.11 -6.64
N LEU A 158 12.24 -3.98 -7.55
CA LEU A 158 12.46 -4.20 -8.98
C LEU A 158 13.46 -3.19 -9.54
N ARG A 159 13.35 -1.91 -9.18
CA ARG A 159 14.32 -0.87 -9.56
C ARG A 159 15.71 -1.22 -9.04
N TYR A 160 15.82 -1.58 -7.77
CA TYR A 160 17.08 -1.98 -7.16
C TYR A 160 17.69 -3.20 -7.85
N LEU A 161 16.87 -4.22 -8.20
CA LEU A 161 17.30 -5.38 -8.99
C LEU A 161 17.80 -4.98 -10.38
N LEU A 162 17.11 -4.07 -11.07
CA LEU A 162 17.52 -3.56 -12.38
C LEU A 162 18.84 -2.78 -12.31
N GLU A 163 19.07 -2.06 -11.21
CA GLU A 163 20.27 -1.25 -10.99
C GLU A 163 21.46 -2.09 -10.49
N THR A 164 21.21 -3.11 -9.67
CA THR A 164 22.26 -4.03 -9.18
C THR A 164 22.61 -5.15 -10.15
N LEU A 165 21.74 -5.51 -11.10
CA LEU A 165 22.12 -6.36 -12.21
C LEU A 165 23.03 -5.54 -13.13
N PRO A 166 24.33 -5.89 -13.25
CA PRO A 166 25.16 -5.22 -14.23
C PRO A 166 24.82 -5.83 -15.59
N LEU A 167 23.62 -5.57 -16.13
CA LEU A 167 23.07 -6.16 -17.36
C LEU A 167 24.06 -6.06 -18.52
N TYR A 168 24.81 -4.96 -18.53
CA TYR A 168 25.91 -4.73 -19.45
C TYR A 168 27.08 -5.71 -19.23
N VAL A 169 27.56 -5.86 -17.99
CA VAL A 169 28.67 -6.76 -17.66
C VAL A 169 28.25 -8.23 -17.78
N THR A 170 27.02 -8.59 -17.44
CA THR A 170 26.49 -9.95 -17.60
C THR A 170 26.31 -10.31 -19.07
N SER A 171 25.84 -9.38 -19.91
CA SER A 171 25.75 -9.61 -21.35
C SER A 171 27.13 -9.71 -21.99
N LEU A 172 28.09 -8.86 -21.61
CA LEU A 172 29.48 -8.98 -22.06
C LEU A 172 30.16 -10.28 -21.59
N TRP A 173 29.89 -10.74 -20.36
CA TRP A 173 30.40 -12.00 -19.84
C TRP A 173 29.80 -13.19 -20.59
N LEU A 174 28.49 -13.15 -20.89
CA LEU A 174 27.80 -14.18 -21.68
C LEU A 174 28.34 -14.25 -23.12
N LEU A 175 28.62 -13.08 -23.73
CA LEU A 175 29.23 -12.97 -25.05
C LEU A 175 30.72 -13.36 -25.06
N LYS A 176 31.28 -13.79 -23.92
CA LYS A 176 32.66 -14.24 -23.74
C LYS A 176 33.69 -13.23 -24.26
N SER A 177 33.36 -11.95 -24.16
CA SER A 177 34.15 -10.85 -24.70
C SER A 177 35.38 -10.57 -23.84
N THR A 178 36.52 -10.30 -24.49
CA THR A 178 37.81 -9.98 -23.85
C THR A 178 37.76 -8.72 -22.97
N ALA A 179 36.72 -7.89 -23.09
CA ALA A 179 36.51 -6.70 -22.28
C ALA A 179 36.10 -6.99 -20.81
N VAL A 180 35.74 -8.23 -20.45
CA VAL A 180 35.45 -8.65 -19.05
C VAL A 180 36.65 -9.35 -18.39
N ALA A 181 37.85 -9.20 -18.96
CA ALA A 181 39.03 -9.83 -18.39
C ALA A 181 39.51 -9.06 -17.15
N SER A 182 38.97 -9.43 -15.99
CA SER A 182 39.26 -8.80 -14.70
C SER A 182 40.48 -9.39 -13.98
N THR A 183 41.00 -10.53 -14.44
CA THR A 183 42.14 -11.20 -13.80
C THR A 183 43.27 -11.45 -14.80
N VAL A 184 44.49 -11.13 -14.38
CA VAL A 184 45.71 -11.23 -15.18
C VAL A 184 46.59 -12.31 -14.55
N PHE A 185 46.73 -13.45 -15.21
CA PHE A 185 47.67 -14.49 -14.81
C PHE A 185 49.02 -14.21 -15.47
N LEU A 186 50.01 -13.86 -14.65
CA LEU A 186 51.41 -13.74 -15.06
C LEU A 186 52.06 -15.11 -14.97
N LYS A 187 52.37 -15.71 -16.12
CA LYS A 187 53.16 -16.94 -16.17
C LYS A 187 54.61 -16.56 -16.44
N VAL A 188 55.45 -16.69 -15.42
CA VAL A 188 56.90 -16.44 -15.52
C VAL A 188 57.56 -17.72 -16.00
N GLU A 189 58.04 -17.75 -17.24
CA GLU A 189 58.83 -18.88 -17.73
C GLU A 189 60.30 -18.63 -17.41
N LEU A 190 60.81 -19.40 -16.43
CA LEU A 190 62.23 -19.43 -16.11
C LEU A 190 62.97 -20.18 -17.22
N ILE A 191 63.60 -19.42 -18.12
CA ILE A 191 64.50 -19.96 -19.14
C ILE A 191 65.81 -20.36 -18.43
N GLN A 192 66.17 -21.65 -18.46
CA GLN A 192 67.40 -22.23 -17.88
C GLN A 192 68.72 -21.80 -18.57
N ARG A 193 68.79 -20.63 -19.22
CA ARG A 193 70.00 -20.10 -19.88
C ARG A 193 70.18 -18.61 -19.57
N PRO A 194 71.41 -18.07 -19.56
CA PRO A 194 71.67 -16.67 -19.21
C PRO A 194 71.08 -15.74 -20.27
N GLY A 195 69.87 -15.25 -20.02
CA GLY A 195 69.10 -14.41 -20.94
C GLY A 195 67.98 -13.66 -20.21
N PRO A 196 67.34 -12.68 -20.87
CA PRO A 196 66.31 -11.86 -20.25
C PRO A 196 65.08 -12.71 -19.87
N LEU A 197 64.53 -12.44 -18.69
CA LEU A 197 63.34 -13.08 -18.14
C LEU A 197 62.11 -12.70 -18.99
N VAL A 198 61.47 -13.66 -19.65
CA VAL A 198 60.25 -13.42 -20.44
C VAL A 198 59.03 -13.75 -19.60
N MET A 199 58.24 -12.72 -19.25
CA MET A 199 56.94 -12.91 -18.60
C MET A 199 55.83 -12.90 -19.66
N THR A 200 55.00 -13.93 -19.66
CA THR A 200 53.79 -13.95 -20.50
C THR A 200 52.56 -13.63 -19.66
N VAL A 201 51.80 -12.65 -20.13
CA VAL A 201 50.60 -12.14 -19.46
C VAL A 201 49.39 -12.72 -20.16
N GLN A 202 48.62 -13.58 -19.48
CA GLN A 202 47.34 -14.09 -19.99
C GLN A 202 46.19 -13.52 -19.18
N THR A 203 45.24 -12.89 -19.87
CA THR A 203 44.03 -12.38 -19.25
C THR A 203 42.98 -13.50 -19.21
N VAL A 204 42.44 -13.79 -18.02
CA VAL A 204 41.43 -14.84 -17.83
C VAL A 204 40.16 -14.19 -17.27
N SER A 205 39.00 -14.63 -17.78
CA SER A 205 37.70 -14.21 -17.25
C SER A 205 37.53 -14.74 -15.83
N GLY A 206 37.36 -13.85 -14.85
CA GLY A 206 37.02 -14.22 -13.48
C GLY A 206 35.61 -14.80 -13.35
N SER A 207 35.28 -15.34 -12.17
CA SER A 207 33.94 -15.84 -11.86
C SER A 207 32.89 -14.73 -12.02
N TRP A 208 31.74 -15.10 -12.58
CA TRP A 208 30.61 -14.17 -12.77
C TRP A 208 30.19 -13.51 -11.46
N TRP A 209 30.16 -14.27 -10.36
CA TRP A 209 29.69 -13.79 -9.05
C TRP A 209 30.61 -12.75 -8.42
N ASP A 210 31.94 -12.90 -8.60
CA ASP A 210 32.90 -11.91 -8.10
C ASP A 210 32.84 -10.61 -8.90
N THR A 211 32.53 -10.71 -10.19
CA THR A 211 32.34 -9.55 -11.06
C THR A 211 31.06 -8.80 -10.69
N VAL A 212 29.97 -9.52 -10.43
CA VAL A 212 28.71 -8.92 -9.96
C VAL A 212 28.89 -8.22 -8.61
N LYS A 213 29.53 -8.87 -7.64
CA LYS A 213 29.79 -8.28 -6.32
C LYS A 213 30.61 -6.98 -6.37
N ARG A 214 31.55 -6.86 -7.31
CA ARG A 214 32.36 -5.65 -7.51
C ARG A 214 31.61 -4.52 -8.23
N CYS A 215 30.52 -4.83 -8.92
CA CYS A 215 29.71 -3.86 -9.66
C CYS A 215 28.48 -3.36 -8.90
N VAL A 216 28.17 -3.92 -7.71
CA VAL A 216 27.08 -3.45 -6.86
C VAL A 216 27.51 -2.12 -6.21
N PRO A 217 26.85 -0.98 -6.50
CA PRO A 217 27.09 0.26 -5.77
C PRO A 217 26.71 0.08 -4.29
N ASP A 218 27.40 0.80 -3.39
CA ASP A 218 27.24 0.67 -1.95
C ASP A 218 25.76 0.67 -1.54
N PRO A 219 25.32 -0.26 -0.66
CA PRO A 219 23.93 -0.35 -0.27
C PRO A 219 23.50 0.93 0.44
N VAL A 220 22.61 1.69 -0.21
CA VAL A 220 21.78 2.70 0.44
C VAL A 220 21.14 2.02 1.65
N LEU A 221 21.36 2.63 2.83
CA LEU A 221 21.08 2.09 4.17
C LEU A 221 19.89 1.10 4.22
N PRO A 222 20.03 -0.03 4.92
CA PRO A 222 18.93 -0.95 5.12
C PRO A 222 17.76 -0.20 5.77
N THR A 223 16.60 -0.27 5.12
CA THR A 223 15.34 0.24 5.66
C THR A 223 15.09 -0.42 7.02
N PRO A 224 14.69 0.34 8.06
CA PRO A 224 14.48 -0.21 9.40
C PRO A 224 13.40 -1.31 9.39
N GLU A 225 13.62 -2.35 10.19
CA GLU A 225 12.69 -3.46 10.31
C GLU A 225 11.34 -2.99 10.87
N VAL A 226 10.27 -3.30 10.14
CA VAL A 226 8.91 -2.86 10.48
C VAL A 226 8.35 -3.78 11.57
N GLU A 227 8.14 -3.26 12.78
CA GLU A 227 7.49 -3.99 13.88
C GLU A 227 5.97 -4.08 13.66
N TRP A 228 5.56 -5.03 12.83
CA TRP A 228 4.15 -5.27 12.45
C TRP A 228 3.21 -5.47 13.63
N ALA A 229 3.67 -6.05 14.75
CA ALA A 229 2.85 -6.29 15.94
C ALA A 229 2.48 -4.99 16.68
N LYS A 230 3.39 -4.02 16.75
CA LYS A 230 3.10 -2.69 17.33
C LYS A 230 2.21 -1.86 16.41
N LEU A 231 2.38 -2.01 15.09
CA LEU A 231 1.47 -1.41 14.12
C LEU A 231 0.06 -1.97 14.22
N LEU A 232 -0.11 -3.30 14.32
CA LEU A 232 -1.44 -3.92 14.39
C LEU A 232 -2.20 -3.55 15.67
N THR A 233 -1.49 -3.45 16.80
CA THR A 233 -2.08 -3.07 18.09
C THR A 233 -2.43 -1.58 18.15
N SER A 234 -1.62 -0.71 17.54
CA SER A 234 -1.95 0.72 17.41
C SER A 234 -3.09 0.98 16.41
N LEU A 235 -3.17 0.17 15.35
CA LEU A 235 -4.28 0.11 14.39
C LEU A 235 -5.60 -0.23 15.12
N ALA A 236 -5.60 -1.28 15.94
CA ALA A 236 -6.77 -1.71 16.71
C ALA A 236 -7.23 -0.70 17.77
N GLN A 237 -6.32 0.11 18.31
CA GLN A 237 -6.61 1.15 19.30
C GLN A 237 -6.92 2.53 18.69
N GLY A 238 -6.86 2.67 17.36
CA GLY A 238 -7.11 3.96 16.68
C GLY A 238 -6.00 5.00 16.91
N LYS A 239 -4.79 4.59 17.31
CA LYS A 239 -3.64 5.49 17.40
C LYS A 239 -3.05 5.72 16.00
N LEU A 240 -2.73 6.98 15.69
CA LEU A 240 -2.14 7.37 14.41
C LEU A 240 -0.81 6.63 14.18
N ILE A 241 -0.72 5.94 13.06
CA ILE A 241 0.54 5.39 12.55
C ILE A 241 1.24 6.52 11.81
N TYR A 242 2.34 7.02 12.37
CA TYR A 242 3.23 7.96 11.67
C TYR A 242 3.81 7.29 10.42
N PRO A 243 3.98 8.03 9.30
CA PRO A 243 4.76 7.52 8.19
C PRO A 243 6.19 7.28 8.67
N VAL A 244 6.69 6.06 8.41
CA VAL A 244 8.10 5.68 8.52
C VAL A 244 8.77 6.02 7.19
#